data_AF-A0A7X0G7D5-F1
#
_entry.id   AF-A0A7X0G7D5-F1
#
_cell.length_a   1.000
_cell.length_b   1.000
_cell.length_c   1.000
_cell.angle_alpha   90.00
_cell.angle_beta   90.00
_cell.angle_gamma   90.00
#
_symmetry.space_group_name_H-M   'P 1'
#
loop_
_entity.id
_entity.type
_entity.pdbx_description
1 polymer ?
#
loop_
_entity_poly.entity_id
_entity_poly.type
_entity_poly.pdbx_seq_one_letter_code
_entity_poly.pdbx_strand_id
1 'polypeptide(L)'
;MDASYLRSNAAEIEVPAPPVLVKDTVGAGDSYMSSLIAGLIEDPEDDFGYGKLSRLGTASSLAAAITVGRHGANPPTRAELIRSLELAQTSRKNSDD
;
A
#
# COMPACT_ATOMS: atom_id res chain seq x y z
N MET A 1 5.48 8.65 -8.23
CA MET A 1 6.28 8.37 -7.02
C MET A 1 6.75 6.96 -7.16
N ASP A 2 8.06 6.75 -7.17
CA ASP A 2 8.65 5.45 -7.52
C ASP A 2 8.65 4.49 -6.33
N ALA A 3 8.58 5.03 -5.11
CA ALA A 3 8.44 4.31 -3.85
C ALA A 3 7.84 5.21 -2.74
N SER A 4 7.48 4.60 -1.61
CA SER A 4 7.25 5.28 -0.34
C SER A 4 8.27 4.82 0.71
N TYR A 5 8.64 5.72 1.63
CA TYR A 5 9.53 5.42 2.74
C TYR A 5 8.77 5.50 4.05
N LEU A 6 8.87 4.44 4.86
CA LEU A 6 8.29 4.38 6.20
C LEU A 6 9.42 4.16 7.22
N ARG A 7 9.36 4.91 8.32
CA ARG A 7 10.37 4.86 9.36
C ARG A 7 9.73 4.90 10.74
N SER A 8 10.25 4.08 11.63
CA SER A 8 9.98 4.08 13.07
C SER A 8 11.31 4.13 13.83
N ASN A 9 11.26 3.99 15.16
CA ASN A 9 12.45 3.78 15.98
C ASN A 9 13.09 2.38 15.80
N ALA A 10 12.33 1.40 15.29
CA ALA A 10 12.73 0.01 15.20
C ALA A 10 13.09 -0.44 13.77
N ALA A 11 12.56 0.23 12.74
CA ALA A 11 12.78 -0.14 11.35
C ALA A 11 12.66 1.05 10.39
N GLU A 12 13.31 0.91 9.24
CA GLU A 12 13.18 1.80 8.08
C GLU A 12 13.02 0.91 6.85
N ILE A 13 12.02 1.21 6.02
CA ILE A 13 11.73 0.44 4.81
C ILE A 13 11.44 1.36 3.63
N GLU A 14 11.81 0.89 2.45
CA GLU A 14 11.35 1.40 1.17
C GLU A 14 10.30 0.43 0.61
N VAL A 15 9.14 0.94 0.22
CA VAL A 15 8.09 0.17 -0.43
C VAL A 15 7.96 0.64 -1.87
N PRO A 16 8.32 -0.20 -2.86
CA PRO A 16 8.22 0.18 -4.26
C PRO A 16 6.76 0.43 -4.65
N ALA A 17 6.54 1.39 -5.52
CA ALA A 17 5.21 1.64 -6.08
C ALA A 17 4.80 0.47 -7.01
N PRO A 18 3.58 -0.08 -6.85
CA PRO A 18 3.09 -1.09 -7.78
C PRO A 18 3.01 -0.54 -9.21
N PRO A 19 3.47 -1.28 -10.22
CA PRO A 19 3.38 -0.84 -11.61
C PRO A 19 1.90 -0.72 -12.01
N VAL A 20 1.51 0.46 -12.51
CA VAL A 20 0.13 0.74 -12.94
C VAL A 20 0.13 1.70 -14.13
N LEU A 21 -0.81 1.51 -15.05
CA LEU A 21 -1.09 2.49 -16.10
C LEU A 21 -1.84 3.67 -15.48
N VAL A 22 -1.13 4.78 -15.28
CA VAL A 22 -1.69 6.01 -14.68
C VAL A 22 -2.73 6.62 -15.61
N LYS A 23 -3.91 6.91 -15.07
CA LYS A 23 -5.02 7.59 -15.73
C LYS A 23 -5.30 8.98 -15.16
N ASP A 24 -5.14 9.15 -13.85
CA ASP A 24 -5.32 10.40 -13.12
C ASP A 24 -4.51 10.30 -11.81
N THR A 25 -4.02 11.40 -11.25
CA THR A 25 -3.28 11.39 -9.97
C THR A 25 -4.09 11.92 -8.79
N VAL A 26 -5.26 12.50 -9.05
CA VAL A 26 -6.10 13.11 -8.01
C VAL A 26 -6.54 12.06 -6.98
N GLY A 27 -6.36 12.37 -5.70
CA GLY A 27 -6.76 11.49 -4.58
C GLY A 27 -5.80 10.33 -4.26
N ALA A 28 -4.65 10.22 -4.95
CA ALA A 28 -3.67 9.17 -4.67
C ALA A 28 -3.11 9.24 -3.25
N GLY A 29 -2.73 10.45 -2.81
CA GLY A 29 -2.22 10.69 -1.46
C GLY A 29 -3.27 10.42 -0.38
N ASP A 30 -4.52 10.84 -0.62
CA ASP A 30 -5.62 10.58 0.31
C ASP A 30 -5.91 9.09 0.42
N SER A 31 -5.82 8.35 -0.69
CA SER A 31 -6.00 6.89 -0.70
C SER A 31 -4.87 6.18 0.05
N TYR A 32 -3.62 6.63 -0.14
CA TYR A 32 -2.46 6.14 0.60
C TYR A 32 -2.64 6.33 2.11
N MET A 33 -2.95 7.57 2.53
CA MET A 33 -3.11 7.93 3.93
C MET A 33 -4.32 7.25 4.57
N SER A 34 -5.45 7.16 3.85
CA SER A 34 -6.64 6.45 4.34
C SER A 34 -6.34 4.98 4.60
N SER A 35 -5.62 4.32 3.68
CA SER A 35 -5.19 2.93 3.87
C SER A 35 -4.20 2.79 5.04
N LEU A 36 -3.29 3.75 5.22
CA LEU A 36 -2.32 3.73 6.31
C LEU A 36 -3.03 3.82 7.66
N ILE A 37 -3.92 4.82 7.81
CA ILE A 37 -4.70 5.05 9.02
C ILE A 37 -5.62 3.85 9.31
N ALA A 38 -6.29 3.31 8.29
CA ALA A 38 -7.12 2.12 8.45
C ALA A 38 -6.30 0.93 8.98
N GLY A 39 -5.11 0.69 8.43
CA GLY A 39 -4.23 -0.37 8.91
C GLY A 39 -3.74 -0.17 10.34
N LEU A 40 -3.46 1.07 10.75
CA LEU A 40 -3.10 1.41 12.13
C LEU A 40 -4.25 1.19 13.12
N ILE A 41 -5.49 1.43 12.69
CA ILE A 41 -6.69 1.17 13.51
C ILE A 41 -6.94 -0.33 13.65
N GLU A 42 -6.73 -1.11 12.58
CA GLU A 42 -6.93 -2.56 12.57
C GLU A 42 -5.84 -3.34 13.35
N ASP A 43 -4.63 -2.80 13.42
CA ASP A 43 -3.49 -3.34 14.17
C ASP A 43 -2.96 -2.22 15.10
N PRO A 44 -3.50 -2.07 16.32
CA PRO A 44 -3.19 -0.94 17.22
C PRO A 44 -1.92 -1.14 18.06
N GLU A 45 -1.25 -2.31 17.96
CA GLU A 45 -0.04 -2.59 18.76
C GLU A 45 1.11 -1.63 18.39
N ASP A 46 1.85 -1.12 19.37
CA ASP A 46 2.96 -0.17 19.12
C ASP A 46 4.27 -0.87 18.70
N ASP A 47 4.17 -1.98 17.94
CA ASP A 47 5.30 -2.67 17.32
C ASP A 47 5.45 -2.24 15.86
N PHE A 48 6.14 -1.12 15.65
CA PHE A 48 6.47 -0.61 14.32
C PHE A 48 7.74 -1.23 13.73
N GLY A 49 7.93 -2.54 13.93
CA GLY A 49 9.00 -3.31 13.27
C GLY A 49 8.79 -3.49 11.76
N TYR A 50 9.79 -4.09 11.11
CA TYR A 50 9.82 -4.31 9.66
C TYR A 50 8.52 -4.94 9.12
N GLY A 51 8.02 -5.99 9.79
CA GLY A 51 6.83 -6.71 9.34
C GLY A 51 5.58 -5.83 9.31
N LYS A 52 5.36 -5.01 10.33
CA LYS A 52 4.22 -4.10 10.40
C LYS A 52 4.34 -2.98 9.38
N LEU A 53 5.49 -2.29 9.33
CA LEU A 53 5.72 -1.25 8.34
C LEU A 53 5.57 -1.78 6.91
N SER A 54 6.08 -2.98 6.62
CA SER A 54 6.00 -3.59 5.29
C SER A 54 4.55 -3.85 4.90
N ARG A 55 3.71 -4.35 5.82
CA ARG A 55 2.27 -4.57 5.57
C ARG A 55 1.55 -3.25 5.32
N LEU A 56 1.73 -2.27 6.20
CA LEU A 56 1.10 -0.96 6.10
C LEU A 56 1.48 -0.25 4.79
N GLY A 57 2.78 -0.13 4.52
CA GLY A 57 3.28 0.53 3.31
C GLY A 57 2.85 -0.19 2.03
N THR A 58 2.86 -1.53 1.99
CA THR A 58 2.38 -2.28 0.81
C THR A 58 0.91 -2.02 0.54
N ALA A 59 0.05 -2.06 1.58
CA ALA A 59 -1.37 -1.79 1.44
C ALA A 59 -1.62 -0.34 0.97
N SER A 60 -0.94 0.64 1.58
CA SER A 60 -1.06 2.05 1.20
C SER A 60 -0.59 2.33 -0.22
N SER A 61 0.52 1.75 -0.64
CA SER A 61 1.02 1.88 -2.02
C SER A 61 0.09 1.24 -3.05
N LEU A 62 -0.52 0.08 -2.73
CA LEU A 62 -1.56 -0.52 -3.57
C LEU A 62 -2.82 0.33 -3.65
N ALA A 63 -3.25 0.92 -2.53
CA ALA A 63 -4.41 1.79 -2.54
C ALA A 63 -4.20 3.01 -3.45
N ALA A 64 -3.03 3.65 -3.34
CA ALA A 64 -2.64 4.73 -4.24
C ALA A 64 -2.58 4.27 -5.71
N ALA A 65 -1.97 3.11 -5.98
CA ALA A 65 -1.85 2.55 -7.33
C ALA A 65 -3.21 2.33 -7.99
N ILE A 66 -4.18 1.77 -7.25
CA ILE A 66 -5.55 1.56 -7.76
C ILE A 66 -6.23 2.89 -8.07
N THR A 67 -6.10 3.87 -7.19
CA THR A 67 -6.68 5.21 -7.38
C THR A 67 -6.11 5.88 -8.62
N VAL A 68 -4.78 5.84 -8.80
CA VAL A 68 -4.18 6.48 -9.99
C VAL A 68 -4.49 5.76 -11.30
N GLY A 69 -4.89 4.48 -11.23
CA GLY A 69 -5.37 3.71 -12.38
C GLY A 69 -6.82 4.02 -12.78
N ARG A 70 -7.49 4.95 -12.11
CA ARG A 70 -8.89 5.37 -12.31
C ARG A 70 -8.95 6.87 -12.61
N HIS A 71 -10.07 7.35 -13.15
CA HIS A 71 -10.30 8.78 -13.32
C HIS A 71 -10.92 9.39 -12.06
N GLY A 72 -10.40 10.54 -11.63
CA GLY A 72 -10.78 11.23 -10.39
C GLY A 72 -10.32 10.54 -9.11
N ALA A 73 -10.63 11.16 -7.96
CA ALA A 73 -10.40 10.61 -6.62
C ALA A 73 -11.34 9.43 -6.34
N ASN A 74 -11.03 8.25 -6.89
CA ASN A 74 -11.80 7.04 -6.75
C ASN A 74 -10.99 5.94 -6.00
N PRO A 75 -10.94 6.00 -4.65
CA PRO A 75 -10.20 5.04 -3.84
C PRO A 75 -10.73 3.61 -3.99
N PRO A 76 -9.91 2.58 -3.70
CA PRO A 76 -10.37 1.20 -3.70
C PRO A 76 -11.36 0.94 -2.55
N THR A 77 -12.23 -0.03 -2.77
CA THR A 77 -12.94 -0.68 -1.67
C THR A 77 -12.01 -1.61 -0.88
N ARG A 78 -12.38 -1.96 0.35
CA ARG A 78 -11.62 -2.93 1.17
C ARG A 78 -11.43 -4.27 0.46
N ALA A 79 -12.45 -4.76 -0.23
CA ALA A 79 -12.39 -6.02 -0.98
C ALA A 79 -11.41 -5.96 -2.16
N GLU A 80 -11.38 -4.85 -2.90
CA GLU A 80 -10.43 -4.64 -3.99
C GLU A 80 -8.98 -4.57 -3.48
N LEU A 81 -8.77 -3.92 -2.33
CA LEU A 81 -7.45 -3.84 -1.71
C LEU A 81 -6.95 -5.21 -1.24
N ILE A 82 -7.81 -6.00 -0.58
CA ILE A 82 -7.47 -7.37 -0.14
C ILE A 82 -7.11 -8.25 -1.34
N ARG A 83 -7.94 -8.25 -2.38
CA ARG A 83 -7.65 -9.00 -3.60
C ARG A 83 -6.29 -8.59 -4.21
N SER A 84 -5.99 -7.30 -4.21
CA SER A 84 -4.72 -6.79 -4.76
C SER A 84 -3.52 -7.22 -3.91
N LEU A 85 -3.67 -7.29 -2.58
CA LEU A 85 -2.65 -7.80 -1.66
C LEU A 85 -2.38 -9.30 -1.89
N GLU A 86 -3.41 -10.11 -2.05
CA GLU A 86 -3.30 -11.55 -2.34
C GLU A 86 -2.55 -11.81 -3.65
N LEU A 87 -2.87 -11.05 -4.70
CA LEU A 87 -2.18 -11.11 -5.98
C LEU A 87 -0.70 -10.71 -5.84
N ALA A 88 -0.40 -9.64 -5.11
CA ALA A 88 0.98 -9.17 -4.89
C ALA A 88 1.83 -10.16 -4.07
N GLN A 89 1.21 -10.93 -3.16
CA GLN A 89 1.89 -11.98 -2.41
C GLN A 89 2.16 -13.22 -3.28
N THR A 90 1.18 -13.59 -4.12
CA THR A 90 1.32 -14.73 -5.05
C THR A 90 2.42 -14.48 -6.07
N SER A 91 2.51 -13.27 -6.62
CA SER A 91 3.56 -12.91 -7.59
C SER A 91 4.97 -12.96 -6.98
N ARG A 92 5.13 -12.58 -5.70
CA ARG A 92 6.42 -12.67 -4.99
C ARG A 92 6.82 -14.12 -4.71
N LYS A 93 5.87 -14.97 -4.32
CA LYS A 93 6.16 -16.38 -4.06
C LYS A 93 6.64 -17.10 -5.31
N ASN A 94 6.03 -16.81 -6.46
CA ASN A 94 6.40 -17.42 -7.74
C ASN A 94 7.75 -16.92 -8.31
N SER A 95 8.32 -15.83 -7.79
CA SER A 95 9.65 -15.35 -8.19
C SER A 95 10.78 -15.91 -7.35
N ASP A 96 10.47 -16.51 -6.20
CA ASP A 96 11.43 -17.09 -5.26
C ASP A 96 11.57 -18.63 -5.39
N ASP A 97 10.81 -19.26 -6.32
CA ASP A 97 10.90 -20.67 -6.76
C ASP A 97 11.68 -20.79 -8.09
#